data_AF-A0AA90GJW3-F1
#
_entry.id   AF-A0AA90GJW3-F1
#
_cell.length_a   1.000
_cell.length_b   1.000
_cell.length_c   1.000
_cell.angle_alpha   90.00
_cell.angle_beta   90.00
_cell.angle_gamma   90.00
#
_symmetry.space_group_name_H-M   'P 1'
#
loop_
_entity.id
_entity.type
_entity.pdbx_description
1 polymer ?
#
loop_
_entity_poly.entity_id
_entity_poly.type
_entity_poly.pdbx_seq_one_letter_code
_entity_poly.pdbx_strand_id
1 'polypeptide(L)'
;MNTHTLKATATALCEKLEDLEDQNSDAKLMLNTLRGLLLKAENGKIHAPMEARDIPGYRYLPETNLQDDRNLSQLFAEFYMALIDGEEWSSFKKFQAKNKNHD
;
A
#
# COMPACT_ATOMS: atom_id res chain seq x y z
N MET A 1 4.13 6.55 -14.65
CA MET A 1 4.34 5.55 -13.58
C MET A 1 5.83 5.40 -13.33
N ASN A 2 6.33 5.65 -12.13
CA ASN A 2 7.77 5.51 -11.84
C ASN A 2 8.08 4.11 -11.28
N THR A 3 8.56 3.20 -12.14
CA THR A 3 8.87 1.81 -11.79
C THR A 3 9.93 1.68 -10.71
N HIS A 4 10.88 2.63 -10.63
CA HIS A 4 11.88 2.66 -9.54
C HIS A 4 11.23 2.94 -8.18
N THR A 5 10.36 3.94 -8.10
CA THR A 5 9.63 4.26 -6.87
C THR A 5 8.67 3.14 -6.49
N LEU A 6 7.99 2.55 -7.46
CA LEU A 6 7.09 1.41 -7.25
C LEU A 6 7.84 0.21 -6.67
N LYS A 7 9.01 -0.12 -7.20
CA LYS A 7 9.85 -1.20 -6.68
C LYS A 7 10.32 -0.91 -5.25
N ALA A 8 10.84 0.30 -4.99
CA ALA A 8 11.33 0.67 -3.67
C ALA A 8 10.23 0.62 -2.61
N THR A 9 9.05 1.14 -2.92
CA THR A 9 7.89 1.13 -2.01
C THR A 9 7.30 -0.26 -1.84
N ALA A 10 7.30 -1.10 -2.89
CA ALA A 10 6.89 -2.51 -2.80
C ALA A 10 7.79 -3.30 -1.83
N THR A 11 9.11 -3.20 -1.98
CA THR A 11 10.06 -3.90 -1.11
C THR A 11 9.90 -3.43 0.33
N ALA A 12 9.86 -2.12 0.58
CA ALA A 12 9.68 -1.59 1.93
C ALA A 12 8.35 -1.98 2.57
N LEU A 13 7.26 -2.01 1.80
CA LEU A 13 5.95 -2.45 2.26
C LEU A 13 5.95 -3.96 2.58
N CYS A 14 6.64 -4.78 1.77
CA CYS A 14 6.81 -6.21 2.02
C CYS A 14 7.55 -6.44 3.33
N GLU A 15 8.72 -5.81 3.50
CA GLU A 15 9.53 -5.94 4.72
C GLU A 15 8.75 -5.53 5.97
N LYS A 16 8.00 -4.42 5.90
CA LYS A 16 7.21 -3.95 7.04
C LYS A 16 6.05 -4.89 7.38
N LEU A 17 5.42 -5.48 6.37
CA LEU A 17 4.35 -6.46 6.59
C LEU A 17 4.89 -7.78 7.13
N GLU A 18 6.06 -8.24 6.69
CA GLU A 18 6.75 -9.42 7.23
C GLU A 18 7.21 -9.20 8.67
N ASP A 19 7.66 -7.99 9.04
CA ASP A 19 7.97 -7.64 10.44
C ASP A 19 6.71 -7.69 11.33
N LEU A 20 5.57 -7.27 10.79
CA LEU A 20 4.30 -7.24 11.51
C LEU A 20 3.52 -8.55 11.45
N GLU A 21 3.83 -9.50 10.55
CA GLU A 21 3.01 -10.71 10.35
C GLU A 21 2.97 -11.64 11.56
N ASP A 22 4.01 -11.61 12.40
CA ASP A 22 4.13 -12.40 13.63
C ASP A 22 3.23 -11.84 14.74
N GLN A 23 3.09 -10.52 14.79
CA GLN A 23 2.34 -9.80 15.83
C GLN A 23 0.91 -9.46 15.42
N ASN A 24 0.64 -9.37 14.11
CA ASN A 24 -0.61 -8.89 13.57
C ASN A 24 -1.12 -9.79 12.44
N SER A 25 -2.20 -10.52 12.72
CA SER A 25 -2.84 -11.42 11.75
C SER A 25 -3.39 -10.67 10.53
N ASP A 26 -3.81 -9.40 10.68
CA ASP A 26 -4.23 -8.56 9.57
C ASP A 26 -3.05 -8.22 8.67
N ALA A 27 -1.86 -7.95 9.24
CA ALA A 27 -0.64 -7.68 8.46
C ALA A 27 -0.26 -8.90 7.62
N LYS A 28 -0.35 -10.10 8.21
CA LYS A 28 -0.13 -11.37 7.49
C LYS A 28 -1.10 -11.57 6.34
N LEU A 29 -2.38 -11.29 6.56
CA LEU A 29 -3.41 -11.46 5.54
C LEU A 29 -3.26 -10.41 4.42
N MET A 30 -2.90 -9.19 4.79
CA MET A 30 -2.58 -8.12 3.85
C MET A 30 -1.33 -8.44 3.02
N LEU A 31 -0.28 -8.96 3.65
CA LEU A 31 0.92 -9.45 2.95
C LEU A 31 0.54 -10.51 1.94
N ASN A 32 -0.22 -11.53 2.34
CA ASN A 32 -0.59 -12.62 1.45
C ASN A 32 -1.47 -12.14 0.28
N THR A 33 -2.37 -11.20 0.54
CA THR A 33 -3.24 -10.56 -0.46
C THR A 33 -2.44 -9.73 -1.46
N LEU A 34 -1.46 -8.97 -0.96
CA LEU A 34 -0.61 -8.10 -1.77
C LEU A 34 0.59 -8.83 -2.38
N ARG A 35 0.97 -10.02 -1.91
CA ARG A 35 2.22 -10.72 -2.28
C ARG A 35 2.37 -10.88 -3.78
N GLY A 36 1.28 -11.24 -4.47
CA GLY A 36 1.27 -11.36 -5.92
C GLY A 36 1.47 -10.03 -6.64
N LEU A 37 1.00 -8.92 -6.06
CA LEU A 37 1.18 -7.57 -6.60
C LEU A 37 2.58 -7.02 -6.28
N LEU A 38 3.06 -7.20 -5.05
CA LEU A 38 4.39 -6.83 -4.59
C LEU A 38 5.46 -7.50 -5.46
N LEU A 39 5.37 -8.81 -5.68
CA LEU A 39 6.28 -9.54 -6.56
C LEU A 39 6.28 -9.01 -7.99
N LYS A 40 5.11 -8.65 -8.53
CA LYS A 40 5.00 -8.04 -9.87
C LYS A 40 5.65 -6.66 -9.91
N ALA A 41 5.43 -5.84 -8.88
CA ALA A 41 6.04 -4.52 -8.75
C ALA A 41 7.57 -4.61 -8.64
N GLU A 42 8.08 -5.51 -7.81
CA GLU A 42 9.52 -5.72 -7.59
C GLU A 42 10.25 -6.22 -8.84
N ASN A 43 9.60 -7.09 -9.60
CA ASN A 43 10.11 -7.59 -10.88
C ASN A 43 9.92 -6.59 -12.04
N GLY A 44 9.30 -5.43 -11.81
CA GLY A 44 8.99 -4.47 -12.86
C GLY A 44 8.02 -5.01 -13.91
N LYS A 45 7.19 -6.01 -13.55
CA LYS A 45 6.15 -6.60 -14.41
C LYS A 45 4.85 -5.80 -14.42
N ILE A 46 4.78 -4.70 -13.66
CA ILE A 46 3.70 -3.73 -13.75
C ILE A 46 4.15 -2.72 -14.80
N HIS A 47 3.55 -2.80 -15.99
CA HIS A 47 3.90 -1.98 -17.14
C HIS A 47 2.90 -0.83 -17.37
N ALA A 48 1.74 -0.89 -16.70
CA ALA A 48 0.68 0.10 -16.83
C ALA A 48 0.14 0.44 -15.43
N PRO A 49 -0.32 1.69 -15.21
CA PRO A 49 -0.96 2.06 -13.97
C PRO A 49 -2.25 1.25 -13.77
N MET A 50 -2.49 0.85 -12.53
CA MET A 50 -3.67 0.08 -12.15
C MET A 50 -4.77 1.03 -11.65
N GLU A 51 -6.04 0.66 -11.82
CA GLU A 51 -7.13 1.37 -11.17
C GLU A 51 -7.21 0.99 -9.68
N ALA A 52 -7.69 1.90 -8.84
CA ALA A 52 -7.79 1.64 -7.41
C ALA A 52 -8.65 0.40 -7.07
N ARG A 53 -9.68 0.15 -7.88
CA ARG A 53 -10.56 -1.03 -7.78
C ARG A 53 -9.85 -2.36 -8.08
N ASP A 54 -8.78 -2.33 -8.88
CA ASP A 54 -8.03 -3.50 -9.32
C ASP A 54 -6.94 -3.89 -8.31
N ILE A 55 -6.57 -2.96 -7.42
CA ILE A 55 -5.53 -3.18 -6.42
C ILE A 55 -6.12 -3.98 -5.24
N PRO A 56 -5.75 -5.25 -5.07
CA PRO A 56 -6.14 -6.03 -3.90
C PRO A 56 -5.63 -5.32 -2.64
N GLY A 57 -6.46 -5.20 -1.61
CA GLY A 57 -6.09 -4.43 -0.42
C GLY A 57 -6.62 -2.99 -0.36
N TYR A 58 -7.22 -2.45 -1.44
CA TYR A 58 -7.73 -1.07 -1.48
C TYR A 58 -8.75 -0.74 -0.37
N ARG A 59 -9.64 -1.68 -0.07
CA ARG A 59 -10.58 -1.58 1.07
C ARG A 59 -10.04 -2.15 2.38
N TYR A 60 -8.95 -2.90 2.30
CA TYR A 60 -8.47 -3.69 3.43
C TYR A 60 -7.79 -2.83 4.50
N LEU A 61 -7.05 -1.79 4.10
CA LEU A 61 -6.41 -0.88 5.04
C LEU A 61 -7.41 -0.10 5.93
N PRO A 62 -8.47 0.56 5.38
CA PRO A 62 -9.45 1.27 6.21
C PRO A 62 -10.38 0.35 7.02
N GLU A 63 -10.47 -0.94 6.68
CA GLU A 63 -11.28 -1.93 7.40
C GLU A 63 -10.49 -2.70 8.48
N THR A 64 -9.17 -2.48 8.60
CA THR A 64 -8.31 -3.21 9.54
C THR A 64 -7.64 -2.27 10.57
N ASN A 65 -7.13 -2.85 11.66
CA ASN A 65 -6.33 -2.14 12.66
C ASN A 65 -4.96 -1.67 12.14
N LEU A 66 -4.62 -1.97 10.88
CA LEU A 66 -3.37 -1.57 10.24
C LEU A 66 -3.26 -0.05 10.01
N GLN A 67 -4.38 0.68 10.08
CA GLN A 67 -4.36 2.15 10.06
C GLN A 67 -3.64 2.78 11.26
N ASP A 68 -3.51 2.05 12.37
CA ASP A 68 -2.86 2.54 13.59
C ASP A 68 -1.34 2.67 13.40
N ASP A 69 -0.74 1.77 12.61
CA ASP A 69 0.66 1.86 12.21
C ASP A 69 0.81 2.92 11.10
N ARG A 70 1.18 4.14 11.53
CA ARG A 70 1.42 5.27 10.62
C ARG A 70 2.47 4.95 9.56
N ASN A 71 3.49 4.15 9.90
CA ASN A 71 4.57 3.84 8.96
C ASN A 71 4.07 2.90 7.85
N LEU A 72 3.32 1.86 8.20
CA LEU A 72 2.68 0.95 7.27
C LEU A 72 1.66 1.69 6.40
N SER A 73 0.83 2.54 7.00
CA SER A 73 -0.14 3.36 6.27
C SER A 73 0.53 4.31 5.28
N GLN A 74 1.69 4.85 5.63
CA GLN A 74 2.47 5.70 4.73
C GLN A 74 3.10 4.88 3.59
N LEU A 75 3.77 3.76 3.88
CA LEU A 75 4.35 2.88 2.86
C LEU A 75 3.29 2.36 1.88
N PHE A 76 2.12 1.98 2.40
CA PHE A 76 1.00 1.56 1.58
C PHE A 76 0.51 2.71 0.69
N ALA A 77 0.36 3.92 1.24
CA ALA A 77 -0.01 5.10 0.47
C ALA A 77 1.00 5.42 -0.65
N GLU A 78 2.31 5.37 -0.36
CA GLU A 78 3.36 5.63 -1.34
C GLU A 78 3.40 4.58 -2.45
N PHE A 79 3.27 3.29 -2.08
CA PHE A 79 3.16 2.19 -3.04
C PHE A 79 1.95 2.35 -3.96
N TYR A 80 0.81 2.72 -3.38
CA TYR A 80 -0.43 2.92 -4.11
C TYR A 80 -0.36 4.13 -5.06
N MET A 81 0.25 5.24 -4.62
CA MET A 81 0.53 6.40 -5.48
C MET A 81 1.39 6.02 -6.68
N ALA A 82 2.42 5.19 -6.44
CA ALA A 82 3.30 4.72 -7.50
C ALA A 82 2.58 3.77 -8.47
N LEU A 83 1.59 3.00 -8.01
CA LEU A 83 0.77 2.08 -8.81
C LEU A 83 -0.23 2.79 -9.73
N ILE A 84 -0.91 3.82 -9.24
CA ILE A 84 -1.98 4.52 -10.00
C ILE A 84 -1.47 5.75 -10.75
N ASP A 85 -0.15 5.95 -10.75
CA ASP A 85 0.54 7.12 -11.32
C ASP A 85 0.02 8.48 -10.82
N GLY A 86 -0.43 8.52 -9.56
CA GLY A 86 -0.86 9.75 -8.88
C GLY A 86 -2.15 10.41 -9.38
N GLU A 87 -2.75 9.98 -10.50
CA GLU A 87 -3.87 10.70 -11.13
C GLU A 87 -5.17 10.60 -10.32
N GLU A 88 -5.43 9.47 -9.66
CA GLU A 88 -6.64 9.26 -8.83
C GLU A 88 -6.42 9.53 -7.31
N TRP A 89 -5.20 9.87 -6.86
CA TRP A 89 -4.86 9.94 -5.43
C TRP A 89 -5.36 11.19 -4.70
N SER A 90 -5.89 12.19 -5.43
CA SER A 90 -6.45 13.41 -4.81
C SER A 90 -7.59 13.12 -3.82
N SER A 91 -8.31 12.01 -4.02
CA SER A 91 -9.38 11.55 -3.11
C SER A 91 -8.83 10.89 -1.84
N PHE A 92 -7.73 10.15 -1.95
CA PHE A 92 -7.10 9.46 -0.80
C PHE A 92 -6.29 10.44 0.07
N LYS A 93 -5.67 11.47 -0.52
CA LYS A 93 -5.03 12.57 0.23
C LYS A 93 -6.00 13.27 1.18
N LYS A 94 -7.27 13.43 0.78
CA LYS A 94 -8.34 13.96 1.63
C LYS A 94 -8.74 13.01 2.76
N PHE A 95 -8.64 11.69 2.55
CA PHE A 95 -8.88 10.68 3.59
C PHE A 95 -7.75 10.67 4.63
N GLN A 96 -6.48 10.68 4.20
CA GLN A 96 -5.34 10.73 5.12
C GLN A 96 -5.24 12.06 5.89
N ALA A 97 -5.63 13.18 5.27
CA ALA A 97 -5.68 14.49 5.92
C ALA A 97 -6.74 14.56 7.04
N LYS A 98 -7.82 13.76 6.97
CA LYS A 98 -8.80 13.64 8.05
C LYS A 98 -8.25 12.91 9.28
N ASN A 99 -7.38 11.93 9.10
CA ASN A 99 -6.74 11.19 10.21
C ASN A 99 -5.52 11.92 10.82
N LYS A 100 -5.19 13.13 10.34
CA LYS A 100 -4.12 13.98 10.87
C LYS A 100 -4.60 15.07 11.85
N ASN A 101 -5.92 15.15 12.11
CA ASN A 101 -6.54 16.11 13.04
C ASN A 101 -7.23 15.39 14.22
N HIS A 102 -6.49 14.55 14.94
CA HIS A 102 -6.83 14.27 16.33
C HIS A 102 -5.61 14.67 17.16
N ASP A 103 -5.57 15.96 17.48
CA ASP A 103 -4.83 16.54 18.60
C ASP A 103 -5.80 16.60 19.78
#